data_AF-A0A1F7VKG0-F1
#
_entry.id   AF-A0A1F7VKG0-F1
#
_cell.length_a   1.000
_cell.length_b   1.000
_cell.length_c   1.000
_cell.angle_alpha   90.00
_cell.angle_beta   90.00
_cell.angle_gamma   90.00
#
_symmetry.space_group_name_H-M   'P 1'
#
loop_
_entity.id
_entity.type
_entity.pdbx_description
1 polymer ?
#
loop_
_entity_poly.entity_id
_entity_poly.type
_entity_poly.pdbx_seq_one_letter_code
_entity_poly.pdbx_strand_id
1 'polypeptide(L)'
;MKRSPRDTFVQFYRQGNTPPRPSQEGIVNTITKSIERLIERELMVGYGVRTSRKWYIHEVKLTAEGRKQAKKLRGEQQQLPLKNPKP
;
A
#
# COMPACT_ATOMS: atom_id res chain seq x y z
N MET A 1 -16.77 5.70 -33.67
CA MET A 1 -16.22 5.10 -32.44
C MET A 1 -15.55 3.77 -32.81
N LYS A 2 -14.23 3.62 -32.62
CA LYS A 2 -13.52 2.39 -32.99
C LYS A 2 -13.92 1.25 -32.06
N ARG A 3 -14.28 0.09 -32.62
CA ARG A 3 -14.56 -1.13 -31.87
C ARG A 3 -13.26 -1.93 -31.75
N SER A 4 -12.91 -2.34 -30.54
CA SER A 4 -11.75 -3.20 -30.28
C SER A 4 -12.21 -4.66 -30.11
N PRO A 5 -11.59 -5.62 -30.79
CA PRO A 5 -11.87 -7.05 -30.60
C PRO A 5 -11.61 -7.50 -29.16
N ARG A 6 -12.39 -8.47 -28.68
CA ARG A 6 -12.24 -9.07 -27.35
C ARG A 6 -10.83 -9.63 -27.12
N ASP A 7 -10.25 -10.20 -28.17
CA ASP A 7 -8.93 -10.85 -28.12
C ASP A 7 -7.80 -9.89 -27.77
N THR A 8 -7.94 -8.60 -28.08
CA THR A 8 -6.98 -7.56 -27.68
C THR A 8 -6.86 -7.47 -26.15
N PHE A 9 -7.98 -7.62 -25.44
CA PHE A 9 -7.99 -7.62 -23.97
C PHE A 9 -7.40 -8.92 -23.40
N VAL A 10 -7.64 -10.05 -24.05
CA VAL A 10 -7.02 -11.33 -23.67
C VAL A 10 -5.50 -11.26 -23.84
N GLN A 11 -5.02 -10.60 -24.90
CA GLN A 11 -3.60 -10.42 -25.17
C GLN A 11 -2.88 -9.55 -24.14
N PHE A 12 -3.56 -8.54 -23.57
CA PHE A 12 -3.03 -7.72 -22.47
C PHE A 12 -2.61 -8.55 -21.25
N TYR A 13 -3.33 -9.64 -20.96
CA TYR A 13 -3.02 -10.58 -19.88
C TYR A 13 -2.05 -11.70 -20.29
N ARG A 14 -1.81 -11.91 -21.60
CA ARG A 14 -0.87 -12.91 -22.14
C ARG A 14 0.54 -12.35 -22.32
N GLN A 15 0.65 -11.10 -22.76
CA GLN A 15 1.92 -10.37 -22.75
C GLN A 15 2.24 -10.05 -21.29
N GLY A 16 3.46 -10.36 -20.85
CA GLY A 16 3.94 -10.30 -19.47
C GLY A 16 3.94 -8.91 -18.80
N ASN A 17 2.87 -8.15 -18.94
CA ASN A 17 2.54 -6.93 -18.20
C ASN A 17 2.13 -7.23 -16.75
N THR A 18 2.28 -8.47 -16.29
CA THR A 18 2.31 -8.74 -14.86
C THR A 18 3.60 -8.10 -14.34
N PRO A 19 3.52 -7.04 -13.50
CA PRO A 19 4.73 -6.49 -12.92
C PRO A 19 5.50 -7.63 -12.25
N PRO A 20 6.84 -7.69 -12.42
CA PRO A 20 7.63 -8.73 -11.80
C PRO A 20 7.30 -8.79 -10.31
N ARG A 21 7.18 -10.01 -9.76
CA ARG A 21 6.94 -10.17 -8.32
C ARG A 21 7.98 -9.33 -7.58
N PRO A 22 7.55 -8.42 -6.68
CA PRO A 22 8.49 -7.59 -5.96
C PRO A 22 9.46 -8.48 -5.17
N SER A 23 10.73 -8.08 -5.11
CA SER A 23 11.73 -8.79 -4.30
C SER A 23 11.30 -8.76 -2.82
N GLN A 24 11.74 -9.76 -2.05
CA GLN A 24 11.48 -9.78 -0.60
C GLN A 24 11.94 -8.49 0.08
N GLU A 25 13.11 -7.98 -0.32
CA GLU A 25 13.63 -6.70 0.14
C GLU A 25 12.70 -5.52 -0.21
N GLY A 26 12.17 -5.49 -1.43
CA GLY A 26 11.23 -4.47 -1.87
C GLY A 26 9.92 -4.47 -1.06
N ILE A 27 9.41 -5.67 -0.74
CA ILE A 27 8.22 -5.84 0.11
C ILE A 27 8.50 -5.30 1.52
N VAL A 28 9.59 -5.74 2.15
CA VAL A 28 9.98 -5.32 3.51
C VAL A 28 10.19 -3.81 3.59
N ASN A 29 10.88 -3.21 2.62
CA ASN A 29 11.10 -1.77 2.55
C ASN A 29 9.79 -0.99 2.40
N THR A 30 8.86 -1.49 1.57
CA THR A 30 7.55 -0.84 1.36
C THR A 30 6.70 -0.90 2.63
N ILE A 31 6.66 -2.05 3.30
CA ILE A 31 5.94 -2.23 4.57
C ILE A 31 6.54 -1.33 5.66
N THR A 32 7.86 -1.29 5.79
CA THR A 32 8.57 -0.47 6.80
C THR A 32 8.21 1.01 6.62
N LYS A 33 8.33 1.55 5.40
CA LYS A 33 7.95 2.95 5.11
C LYS A 33 6.48 3.24 5.42
N SER A 34 5.60 2.27 5.19
CA SER A 34 4.18 2.42 5.49
C SER A 34 3.93 2.46 6.99
N ILE A 35 4.60 1.60 7.76
CA ILE A 35 4.54 1.59 9.22
C ILE A 35 5.07 2.92 9.79
N GLU A 36 6.25 3.37 9.33
CA GLU A 36 6.85 4.63 9.77
C GLU A 36 5.90 5.81 9.55
N ARG A 37 5.28 5.92 8.37
CA ARG A 37 4.29 6.97 8.07
C ARG A 37 3.04 6.90 8.95
N LEU A 38 2.60 5.69 9.33
CA LEU A 38 1.45 5.54 10.22
C LEU A 38 1.79 5.91 11.66
N ILE A 39 3.04 5.69 12.08
CA ILE A 39 3.55 6.13 13.38
C ILE A 39 3.73 7.65 13.41
N GLU A 40 4.30 8.26 12.36
CA GLU A 40 4.41 9.71 12.21
C GLU A 40 3.04 10.42 12.26
N ARG A 41 1.99 9.73 11.83
CA ARG A 41 0.60 10.20 11.88
C ARG A 41 -0.13 9.87 13.18
N GLU A 42 0.56 9.30 14.16
CA GLU A 42 -0.01 8.89 15.45
C GLU A 42 -1.16 7.86 15.35
N LEU A 43 -1.25 7.15 14.22
CA LEU A 43 -2.24 6.08 14.00
C LEU A 43 -1.73 4.73 14.49
N MET A 44 -0.42 4.58 14.66
CA MET A 44 0.23 3.38 15.16
C MET A 44 1.33 3.71 16.17
N VAL A 45 1.63 2.73 17.03
CA VAL A 45 2.81 2.69 17.89
C VAL A 45 3.66 1.52 17.44
N GLY A 46 4.95 1.77 17.24
CA GLY A 46 5.95 0.73 16.98
C GLY A 46 6.68 0.35 18.27
N TYR A 47 6.96 -0.94 18.43
CA TYR A 47 7.78 -1.48 19.51
C TYR A 47 9.02 -2.13 18.91
N GLY A 48 10.17 -1.85 19.51
CA GLY A 48 11.44 -2.43 19.10
C GLY A 48 12.64 -1.62 19.55
N VAL A 49 13.77 -1.79 18.86
CA VAL A 49 15.06 -1.27 19.30
C VAL A 49 15.44 -0.03 18.50
N ARG A 50 15.58 1.10 19.17
CA ARG A 50 16.14 2.32 18.57
C ARG A 50 17.64 2.35 18.79
N THR A 51 18.38 2.26 17.69
CA THR A 51 19.83 2.42 17.68
C THR A 51 20.18 3.86 17.29
N SER A 52 21.47 4.23 17.40
CA SER A 52 21.96 5.53 16.94
C SER A 52 21.76 5.77 15.45
N ARG A 53 21.64 4.70 14.65
CA ARG A 53 21.53 4.78 13.18
C ARG A 53 20.12 4.55 12.65
N LYS A 54 19.36 3.64 13.27
CA LYS A 54 18.05 3.22 12.77
C LYS A 54 17.14 2.73 13.89
N TRP A 55 15.85 2.87 13.67
CA TRP A 55 14.82 2.24 14.49
C TRP A 55 14.41 0.89 13.89
N TYR A 56 14.62 -0.18 14.64
CA TYR A 56 14.22 -1.53 14.28
C TYR A 56 12.88 -1.84 14.94
N ILE A 57 11.80 -1.74 14.17
CA ILE A 57 10.45 -2.03 14.62
C ILE A 57 10.22 -3.54 14.47
N HIS A 58 9.93 -4.22 15.57
CA HIS A 58 9.61 -5.66 15.59
C HIS A 58 8.11 -5.90 15.65
N GLU A 59 7.39 -5.03 16.36
CA GLU A 59 5.96 -5.16 16.56
C GLU A 59 5.27 -3.80 16.42
N VAL A 60 3.98 -3.84 16.12
CA VAL A 60 3.18 -2.62 15.94
C VAL A 60 1.78 -2.79 16.52
N LYS A 61 1.20 -1.69 17.00
CA LYS A 61 -0.17 -1.64 17.53
C LYS A 61 -0.87 -0.38 17.05
N LEU A 62 -2.17 -0.48 16.72
CA LEU A 62 -2.99 0.71 16.42
C LEU A 62 -3.22 1.53 17.68
N THR A 63 -3.17 2.86 17.56
CA THR A 63 -3.66 3.78 18.60
C THR A 63 -5.18 3.75 18.68
N ALA A 64 -5.77 4.44 19.66
CA ALA A 64 -7.23 4.59 19.72
C ALA A 64 -7.77 5.28 18.46
N GLU A 65 -7.10 6.34 18.00
CA GLU A 65 -7.44 7.04 16.76
C GLU A 65 -7.20 6.15 15.53
N GLY A 66 -6.08 5.43 15.48
CA GLY A 66 -5.80 4.45 14.43
C GLY A 66 -6.90 3.40 14.28
N ARG A 67 -7.43 2.87 15.40
CA ARG A 67 -8.56 1.93 15.38
C ARG A 67 -9.84 2.58 14.86
N LYS A 68 -10.12 3.82 15.25
CA LYS A 68 -11.30 4.56 14.79
C LYS A 68 -11.24 4.80 13.28
N GLN A 69 -10.09 5.25 12.77
CA GLN A 69 -9.87 5.46 11.33
C GLN A 69 -9.94 4.14 10.55
N ALA A 70 -9.30 3.08 11.04
CA ALA A 70 -9.37 1.77 10.39
C ALA A 70 -10.81 1.25 10.28
N LYS A 71 -11.61 1.41 11.34
CA LYS A 71 -13.03 1.03 11.34
C LYS A 71 -13.85 1.84 10.33
N LYS A 72 -13.61 3.16 10.26
CA LYS A 72 -14.25 4.05 9.29
C LYS A 72 -13.93 3.62 7.85
N LEU A 73 -12.63 3.49 7.53
CA LEU A 73 -12.16 3.16 6.18
C LEU A 73 -12.60 1.76 5.72
N ARG A 74 -12.82 0.82 6.63
CA ARG A 74 -13.32 -0.53 6.30
C ARG A 74 -14.69 -0.51 5.64
N GLY A 75 -15.52 0.49 5.94
CA GLY A 75 -16.85 0.67 5.36
C GLY A 75 -16.93 1.68 4.21
N GLU A 76 -15.82 2.34 3.88
CA GLU A 76 -15.79 3.43 2.90
C GLU A 76 -14.99 3.02 1.67
N GLN A 77 -15.64 3.02 0.50
CA GLN A 77 -14.94 2.85 -0.77
C GLN A 77 -13.99 4.03 -0.98
N GLN A 78 -12.68 3.75 -0.95
CA GLN A 78 -11.67 4.76 -1.18
C GLN A 78 -11.61 5.12 -2.67
N GLN A 79 -11.54 6.42 -2.97
CA GLN A 79 -11.21 6.89 -4.30
C GLN A 79 -9.69 6.95 -4.44
N LEU A 80 -9.17 6.27 -5.46
CA LEU A 80 -7.74 6.37 -5.77
C LEU A 80 -7.46 7.77 -6.32
N PRO A 81 -6.40 8.46 -5.85
CA PRO A 81 -6.01 9.77 -6.37
C PRO A 81 -5.33 9.61 -7.73
N LEU A 82 -6.10 9.22 -8.75
CA LEU A 82 -5.61 9.07 -10.12
C LEU A 82 -5.48 10.46 -10.74
N LYS A 83 -4.25 10.86 -11.06
CA LYS A 83 -4.00 12.05 -11.90
C LYS A 83 -4.48 11.70 -13.31
N ASN A 84 -5.64 12.24 -13.69
CA ASN A 84 -6.36 12.08 -14.96
C ASN A 84 -7.21 10.80 -15.03
N PRO A 85 -8.49 10.85 -14.61
CA PRO A 85 -9.46 9.89 -15.12
C PRO A 85 -9.60 10.18 -16.62
N LYS A 86 -8.97 9.35 -17.46
CA LYS A 86 -9.24 9.41 -18.90
C LYS A 86 -10.73 9.07 -19.09
N PRO A 87 -11.49 9.87 -19.86
CA PRO A 87 -12.92 9.65 -20.07
C PRO A 87 -13.21 8.30 -20.75
#